data_AF-A0A183JIF0-F1
#
_entry.id   AF-A0A183JIF0-F1
#
_cell.length_a   1.000
_cell.length_b   1.000
_cell.length_c   1.000
_cell.angle_alpha   90.00
_cell.angle_beta   90.00
_cell.angle_gamma   90.00
#
_symmetry.space_group_name_H-M   'P 1'
#
loop_
_entity.id
_entity.type
_entity.pdbx_description
1 polymer ?
#
loop_
_entity_poly.entity_id
_entity_poly.type
_entity_poly.pdbx_seq_one_letter_code
_entity_poly.pdbx_strand_id
1 'polypeptide(L)'
;MIRLLICETINAWIRLLIPMLTSSTTTTIKTSQQLNPVYTAVIEDFLNNLIIHLDDPNSRIRASVSRVLLRINQFAPDLVIKVLNKAKLCHRSSQLCDKLLEFCHSHSQ
;
A
#
# COMPACT_ATOMS: atom_id res chain seq x y z
N MET A 1 -15.57 -15.23 -1.10
CA MET A 1 -16.17 -14.32 -2.09
C MET A 1 -16.25 -12.88 -1.57
N ILE A 2 -16.85 -12.65 -0.40
CA ILE A 2 -16.97 -11.31 0.23
C ILE A 2 -15.61 -10.60 0.45
N ARG A 3 -14.59 -11.28 1.00
CA ARG A 3 -13.25 -10.69 1.23
C ARG A 3 -12.58 -10.17 -0.05
N LEU A 4 -12.78 -10.87 -1.17
CA LEU A 4 -12.24 -10.45 -2.47
C LEU A 4 -12.95 -9.19 -2.97
N LEU A 5 -14.28 -9.17 -2.86
CA LEU A 5 -15.09 -8.00 -3.22
C LEU A 5 -14.65 -6.77 -2.40
N ILE A 6 -14.46 -6.93 -1.08
CA ILE A 6 -13.96 -5.87 -0.21
C ILE A 6 -12.60 -5.34 -0.69
N CYS A 7 -11.65 -6.20 -1.03
CA CYS A 7 -10.33 -5.75 -1.49
C CYS A 7 -10.39 -5.02 -2.84
N GLU A 8 -11.25 -5.45 -3.77
CA GLU A 8 -11.45 -4.76 -5.05
C GLU A 8 -12.15 -3.41 -4.84
N THR A 9 -13.16 -3.37 -3.96
CA THR A 9 -13.83 -2.13 -3.57
C THR A 9 -12.82 -1.17 -2.96
N ILE A 10 -12.02 -1.58 -1.97
CA ILE A 10 -10.94 -0.77 -1.38
C ILE A 10 -10.00 -0.21 -2.45
N ASN A 11 -9.57 -1.04 -3.41
CA ASN A 11 -8.74 -0.59 -4.53
C ASN A 11 -9.39 0.53 -5.35
N ALA A 12 -10.70 0.43 -5.59
CA ALA A 12 -11.46 1.45 -6.31
C ALA A 12 -11.61 2.73 -5.49
N TRP A 13 -11.93 2.62 -4.20
CA TRP A 13 -12.07 3.78 -3.30
C TRP A 13 -10.76 4.56 -3.16
N ILE A 14 -9.62 3.87 -3.03
CA ILE A 14 -8.33 4.56 -2.94
C ILE A 14 -8.09 5.43 -4.18
N ARG A 15 -8.44 4.96 -5.39
CA ARG A 15 -8.29 5.79 -6.61
C ARG A 15 -9.08 7.09 -6.55
N LEU A 16 -10.29 7.04 -5.99
CA LEU A 16 -11.16 8.20 -5.86
C LEU A 16 -10.68 9.16 -4.77
N LEU A 17 -10.05 8.64 -3.71
CA LEU A 17 -9.63 9.42 -2.56
C LEU A 17 -8.22 10.01 -2.68
N ILE A 18 -7.38 9.54 -3.61
CA ILE A 18 -5.99 10.05 -3.80
C ILE A 18 -5.92 11.59 -3.85
N PRO A 19 -6.77 12.32 -4.61
CA PRO A 19 -6.70 13.78 -4.64
C PRO A 19 -6.99 14.45 -3.30
N MET A 20 -7.77 13.81 -2.41
CA MET A 20 -8.06 14.31 -1.06
C MET A 20 -6.95 13.96 -0.08
N LEU A 21 -6.36 12.77 -0.22
CA LEU A 21 -5.34 12.24 0.68
C LEU A 21 -3.96 12.86 0.45
N THR A 22 -3.73 13.43 -0.73
CA THR A 22 -2.40 13.90 -1.14
C THR A 22 -2.31 15.40 -1.19
N SER A 23 -1.16 15.92 -0.79
CA SER A 23 -0.76 17.30 -1.05
C SER A 23 0.16 17.30 -2.27
N SER A 24 -0.04 18.27 -3.16
CA SER A 24 0.85 18.44 -4.32
C SER A 24 2.03 19.31 -3.92
N THR A 25 3.25 18.80 -4.09
CA THR A 25 4.46 19.62 -4.02
C THR A 25 4.90 19.93 -5.44
N THR A 26 4.84 21.21 -5.82
CA THR A 26 5.28 21.67 -7.13
C THR A 26 6.79 21.93 -7.06
N THR A 27 7.60 20.98 -7.51
CA THR A 27 9.00 21.24 -7.85
C THR A 27 9.12 21.28 -9.38
N THR A 28 10.04 22.10 -9.89
CA THR A 28 10.16 22.56 -11.29
C THR A 28 10.27 21.47 -12.37
N ILE A 29 10.24 20.18 -12.03
CA ILE A 29 10.48 19.07 -12.96
C ILE A 29 9.49 17.88 -12.78
N LYS A 30 8.82 17.69 -11.63
CA LYS A 30 7.81 16.64 -11.43
C LYS A 30 6.77 17.06 -10.38
N THR A 31 5.48 16.89 -10.67
CA THR A 31 4.43 16.90 -9.64
C THR A 31 4.41 15.55 -8.93
N SER A 32 5.00 15.46 -7.74
CA SER A 32 4.87 14.29 -6.87
C SER A 32 3.67 14.48 -5.93
N GLN A 33 2.71 13.57 -5.99
CA GLN A 33 1.66 13.49 -4.97
C GLN A 33 2.24 12.82 -3.73
N GLN A 34 2.25 13.54 -2.61
CA GLN A 34 2.71 13.00 -1.33
C GLN A 34 1.55 12.97 -0.35
N LEU A 35 1.50 11.96 0.50
CA LEU A 35 0.51 11.87 1.57
C LEU A 35 0.52 13.14 2.42
N ASN A 36 -0.64 13.77 2.57
CA ASN A 36 -0.79 14.89 3.49
C ASN A 36 -0.55 14.38 4.93
N PRO A 37 0.33 15.02 5.72
CA PRO A 37 0.67 14.58 7.07
C PRO A 37 -0.53 14.34 7.99
N VAL A 38 -1.64 15.08 7.80
CA VAL A 38 -2.89 14.93 8.56
C VAL A 38 -3.48 13.51 8.44
N TYR A 39 -3.27 12.83 7.31
CA TYR A 39 -3.77 11.48 7.07
C TYR A 39 -2.77 10.37 7.41
N THR A 40 -1.55 10.70 7.86
CA THR A 40 -0.49 9.72 8.13
C THR A 40 -0.95 8.61 9.07
N ALA A 41 -1.52 8.99 10.22
CA ALA A 41 -1.98 8.03 11.22
C ALA A 41 -3.10 7.10 10.70
N VAL A 42 -4.02 7.66 9.90
CA VAL A 42 -5.14 6.91 9.32
C VAL A 42 -4.64 5.91 8.27
N ILE A 43 -3.73 6.33 7.39
CA ILE A 43 -3.15 5.45 6.38
C ILE A 43 -2.27 4.38 7.02
N GLU A 44 -1.51 4.72 8.06
CA GLU A 44 -0.69 3.75 8.79
C GLU A 44 -1.55 2.69 9.49
N ASP A 45 -2.64 3.08 10.17
CA ASP A 45 -3.58 2.12 10.77
C ASP A 45 -4.24 1.23 9.71
N PHE A 46 -4.68 1.83 8.60
CA PHE A 46 -5.23 1.08 7.47
C PHE A 46 -4.24 0.04 6.92
N LEU A 47 -2.97 0.43 6.71
CA LEU A 47 -1.93 -0.48 6.22
C LEU A 47 -1.63 -1.61 7.21
N ASN A 48 -1.58 -1.33 8.52
CA ASN A 48 -1.36 -2.35 9.55
C ASN A 48 -2.49 -3.39 9.59
N ASN A 49 -3.74 -2.98 9.35
CA ASN A 49 -4.87 -3.91 9.28
C ASN A 49 -4.96 -4.65 7.93
N LEU A 50 -4.47 -4.04 6.85
CA LEU A 50 -4.48 -4.66 5.53
C LEU A 50 -3.37 -5.71 5.37
N ILE A 51 -2.18 -5.45 5.92
CA ILE A 51 -0.96 -6.23 5.62
C ILE A 51 -1.09 -7.70 6.02
N ILE A 52 -1.83 -8.00 7.10
CA ILE A 52 -2.06 -9.36 7.60
C ILE A 52 -2.70 -10.27 6.55
N HIS A 53 -3.40 -9.70 5.57
CA HIS A 53 -4.07 -10.43 4.49
C HIS A 53 -3.13 -10.83 3.34
N LEU A 54 -1.86 -10.39 3.35
CA LEU A 54 -0.85 -10.97 2.47
C LEU A 54 -0.55 -12.44 2.79
N ASP A 55 -0.90 -12.91 3.99
CA ASP A 55 -0.78 -14.31 4.40
C ASP A 55 -2.06 -15.12 4.19
N ASP A 56 -3.11 -14.54 3.58
CA ASP A 56 -4.36 -15.25 3.35
C ASP A 56 -4.12 -16.49 2.48
N PRO A 57 -4.69 -17.67 2.79
CA PRO A 57 -4.49 -18.89 2.01
C PRO A 57 -4.96 -18.74 0.56
N ASN A 58 -5.90 -17.84 0.29
CA ASN A 58 -6.40 -17.57 -1.06
C ASN A 58 -5.47 -16.61 -1.83
N SER A 59 -4.87 -17.12 -2.91
CA SER A 59 -3.96 -16.34 -3.76
C SER A 59 -4.59 -15.08 -4.37
N ARG A 60 -5.92 -15.08 -4.61
CA ARG A 60 -6.62 -13.91 -5.15
C ARG A 60 -6.68 -12.78 -4.13
N ILE A 61 -6.88 -13.11 -2.84
CA ILE A 61 -6.88 -12.11 -1.76
C ILE A 61 -5.49 -11.50 -1.63
N ARG A 62 -4.43 -12.32 -1.59
CA ARG A 62 -3.03 -11.83 -1.56
C ARG A 62 -2.73 -10.90 -2.73
N ALA A 63 -3.17 -11.25 -3.94
CA ALA A 63 -2.98 -10.43 -5.13
C ALA A 63 -3.75 -9.10 -5.06
N SER A 64 -4.99 -9.09 -4.57
CA SER A 64 -5.76 -7.86 -4.40
C SER A 64 -5.15 -6.93 -3.35
N VAL A 65 -4.71 -7.49 -2.22
CA VAL A 65 -3.98 -6.75 -1.17
C VAL A 65 -2.70 -6.15 -1.71
N SER A 66 -1.92 -6.93 -2.47
CA SER A 66 -0.70 -6.44 -3.14
C SER A 66 -0.99 -5.23 -4.04
N ARG A 67 -2.07 -5.27 -4.82
CA ARG A 67 -2.47 -4.13 -5.67
C ARG A 67 -2.82 -2.88 -4.87
N VAL A 68 -3.43 -3.03 -3.69
CA VAL A 68 -3.73 -1.90 -2.79
C VAL A 68 -2.43 -1.29 -2.25
N LEU A 69 -1.51 -2.12 -1.75
CA LEU A 69 -0.22 -1.67 -1.23
C LEU A 69 0.59 -0.93 -2.29
N LEU A 70 0.67 -1.50 -3.50
CA LEU A 70 1.37 -0.87 -4.62
C LEU A 70 0.75 0.46 -5.05
N ARG A 71 -0.56 0.64 -4.86
CA ARG A 71 -1.22 1.92 -5.12
C ARG A 71 -0.88 2.96 -4.05
N ILE A 72 -0.90 2.57 -2.78
CA ILE A 72 -0.55 3.46 -1.68
C ILE A 72 0.93 3.85 -1.75
N ASN A 73 1.80 2.95 -2.21
CA ASN A 73 3.22 3.22 -2.43
C ASN A 73 3.47 4.41 -3.36
N GLN A 74 2.53 4.72 -4.27
CA GLN A 74 2.66 5.85 -5.20
C GLN A 74 2.65 7.22 -4.50
N PHE A 75 2.07 7.31 -3.29
CA PHE A 75 1.95 8.56 -2.56
C PHE A 75 2.40 8.49 -1.09
N ALA A 76 2.63 7.28 -0.56
CA ALA A 76 3.10 7.04 0.81
C ALA A 76 4.13 5.90 0.87
N PRO A 77 5.24 5.96 0.10
CA PRO A 77 6.20 4.85 -0.01
C PRO A 77 6.82 4.46 1.33
N ASP A 78 7.18 5.44 2.17
CA ASP A 78 7.83 5.18 3.47
C ASP A 78 6.95 4.35 4.41
N LEU A 79 5.63 4.63 4.44
CA LEU A 79 4.69 3.86 5.26
C LEU A 79 4.53 2.43 4.75
N VAL A 80 4.46 2.25 3.42
CA VAL A 80 4.33 0.92 2.80
C VAL A 80 5.59 0.09 3.07
N ILE A 81 6.78 0.67 2.89
CA ILE A 81 8.06 0.01 3.17
C ILE A 81 8.17 -0.36 4.65
N LYS A 82 7.81 0.55 5.56
CA LYS A 82 7.80 0.30 7.01
C LYS A 82 6.91 -0.90 7.37
N VAL A 83 5.69 -0.94 6.86
CA VAL A 83 4.72 -1.99 7.15
C VAL A 83 5.13 -3.33 6.51
N LEU A 84 5.67 -3.33 5.28
CA LEU A 84 6.19 -4.53 4.64
C LEU A 84 7.37 -5.14 5.39
N ASN A 85 8.31 -4.30 5.87
CA ASN A 85 9.44 -4.76 6.68
C ASN A 85 8.98 -5.40 8.00
N LYS A 86 7.97 -4.80 8.67
CA LYS A 86 7.37 -5.38 9.87
C LYS A 86 6.69 -6.73 9.58
N ALA A 87 5.92 -6.80 8.50
CA ALA A 87 5.18 -7.99 8.12
C ALA A 87 6.09 -9.15 7.67
N LYS A 88 7.20 -8.85 6.98
CA LYS A 88 8.21 -9.84 6.57
C LYS A 88 8.67 -10.73 7.73
N LEU A 89 8.78 -10.19 8.94
CA LEU A 89 9.23 -10.92 10.12
C LEU A 89 8.15 -11.82 10.73
N CYS A 90 6.88 -11.56 10.43
CA CYS A 90 5.74 -12.22 11.06
C CYS A 90 5.01 -13.18 10.12
N HIS A 91 5.22 -13.05 8.81
CA HIS A 91 4.43 -13.77 7.81
C HIS A 91 4.95 -15.18 7.51
N ARG A 92 4.02 -16.10 7.25
CA ARG A 92 4.32 -17.50 6.92
C ARG A 92 5.07 -17.63 5.60
N SER A 93 4.90 -16.66 4.68
CA SER A 93 5.65 -16.58 3.42
C SER A 93 6.26 -15.20 3.23
N SER A 94 7.45 -15.00 3.81
CA SER A 94 8.23 -13.75 3.68
C SER A 94 8.54 -13.38 2.22
N GLN A 95 8.59 -14.37 1.32
CA GLN A 95 8.93 -14.22 -0.10
C GLN A 95 8.00 -13.25 -0.85
N LEU A 96 6.72 -13.17 -0.47
CA LEU A 96 5.80 -12.21 -1.10
C LEU A 96 6.13 -10.77 -0.67
N CYS A 97 6.45 -10.56 0.62
CA CYS A 97 6.90 -9.28 1.13
C CYS A 97 8.21 -8.85 0.48
N ASP A 98 9.16 -9.78 0.30
CA ASP A 98 10.45 -9.52 -0.36
C ASP A 98 10.26 -9.00 -1.79
N LYS A 99 9.43 -9.69 -2.59
CA LYS A 99 9.12 -9.25 -3.96
C LYS A 99 8.44 -7.89 -4.02
N LEU A 100 7.55 -7.60 -3.06
CA LEU A 100 6.89 -6.30 -2.98
C LEU A 100 7.88 -5.19 -2.58
N LEU A 101 8.80 -5.46 -1.66
CA LEU A 101 9.86 -4.52 -1.27
C LEU A 101 10.79 -4.21 -2.46
N GLU A 102 11.24 -5.22 -3.22
CA GLU A 102 12.04 -5.02 -4.44
C GLU A 102 11.31 -4.12 -5.45
N PHE A 103 10.01 -4.33 -5.63
CA PHE A 103 9.20 -3.48 -6.50
C PHE A 103 9.11 -2.04 -5.97
N CYS A 104 8.82 -1.86 -4.68
CA CYS A 104 8.73 -0.54 -4.04
C CYS A 104 10.04 0.25 -4.15
N HIS A 105 11.18 -0.40 -3.89
CA HIS A 105 12.49 0.24 -3.97
C HIS A 105 12.88 0.63 -5.40
N SER A 106 12.56 -0.20 -6.40
CA SER A 106 12.84 0.11 -7.81
C SER A 106 11.97 1.25 -8.38
N HIS A 107 10.82 1.53 -7.78
CA HIS A 107 9.86 2.54 -8.25
C HIS A 107 9.74 3.76 -7.32
N SER A 108 10.72 3.97 -6.45
CA SER A 108 10.84 5.17 -5.60
C SER A 108 11.74 6.27 -6.22
N GLN A 109 12.08 6.18 -7.51
CA GLN A 109 12.84 7.17 -8.32
C GLN A 109 11.96 7.86 -9.38
#